data_AF-A0A654BWS7-F1
#
_entry.id   AF-A0A654BWS7-F1
#
_cell.length_a   1.000
_cell.length_b   1.000
_cell.length_c   1.000
_cell.angle_alpha   90.00
_cell.angle_beta   90.00
_cell.angle_gamma   90.00
#
_symmetry.space_group_name_H-M   'P 1'
#
loop_
_entity.id
_entity.type
_entity.pdbx_description
1 polymer ?
#
loop_
_entity_poly.entity_id
_entity_poly.type
_entity_poly.pdbx_seq_one_letter_code
_entity_poly.pdbx_strand_id
1 'polypeptide(L)' 'MDINYLLKREQVSLLRAKSARSIEARIAHAGLARGYAAKLRESTYPHASGQMPKPRV' A
#
# COMPACT_ATOMS: atom_id res chain seq x y z
N MET A 1 6.87 9.80 -9.72
CA MET A 1 7.24 9.21 -8.40
C MET A 1 8.01 7.95 -8.70
N ASP A 2 9.11 7.70 -8.01
CA ASP A 2 9.86 6.47 -8.17
C ASP A 2 9.15 5.28 -7.48
N ILE A 3 9.58 4.06 -7.82
CA ILE A 3 9.01 2.81 -7.29
C ILE A 3 9.15 2.74 -5.76
N ASN A 4 10.28 3.20 -5.19
CA ASN A 4 10.51 3.12 -3.74
C ASN A 4 9.56 4.05 -2.98
N TYR A 5 9.29 5.24 -3.53
CA TYR A 5 8.28 6.13 -2.99
C TYR A 5 6.91 5.47 -2.95
N LEU A 6 6.47 4.86 -4.07
CA LEU A 6 5.17 4.22 -4.16
C LEU A 6 5.04 3.04 -3.18
N LEU A 7 6.05 2.18 -3.10
CA LEU A 7 6.10 1.06 -2.15
C LEU A 7 6.03 1.54 -0.70
N LYS A 8 6.85 2.53 -0.34
CA LYS A 8 6.87 3.08 1.02
C LYS A 8 5.50 3.65 1.40
N ARG A 9 4.85 4.38 0.49
CA ARG A 9 3.55 5.00 0.74
C ARG A 9 2.42 3.98 0.81
N GLU A 10 2.45 2.95 -0.03
CA GLU A 10 1.52 1.83 0.05
C GLU A 10 1.61 1.13 1.41
N GLN A 11 2.81 0.72 1.82
CA GLN A 11 3.05 0.00 3.07
C GLN A 11 2.63 0.82 4.30
N VAL A 12 2.99 2.11 4.35
CA VAL A 12 2.56 3.01 5.43
C VAL A 12 1.04 3.15 5.47
N SER A 13 0.39 3.24 4.30
CA SER A 13 -1.06 3.35 4.22
C SER A 13 -1.76 2.06 4.68
N LEU A 14 -1.22 0.89 4.32
CA LEU A 14 -1.71 -0.40 4.81
C LEU A 14 -1.57 -0.52 6.34
N LEU A 15 -0.40 -0.15 6.88
CA LEU A 15 -0.17 -0.16 8.33
C LEU A 15 -1.16 0.75 9.07
N ARG A 16 -1.39 1.96 8.54
CA ARG A 16 -2.35 2.92 9.10
C ARG A 16 -3.79 2.45 8.99
N ALA A 17 -4.17 1.79 7.89
CA ALA A 17 -5.49 1.19 7.77
C ALA A 17 -5.71 0.11 8.84
N LYS A 18 -4.68 -0.70 9.11
CA LYS A 18 -4.72 -1.75 10.14
C LYS A 18 -4.78 -1.18 11.56
N SER A 19 -4.10 -0.07 11.85
CA SER A 19 -4.04 0.53 13.19
C SER A 19 -5.08 1.63 13.46
N ALA A 20 -5.84 2.07 12.44
CA ALA A 20 -6.84 3.11 12.59
C ALA A 20 -7.99 2.71 13.53
N ARG A 21 -8.28 3.61 14.48
CA ARG A 21 -9.37 3.47 15.45
C ARG A 21 -10.75 3.76 14.85
N SER A 22 -10.85 4.75 13.95
CA SER A 22 -12.10 5.09 13.26
C SER A 22 -12.24 4.33 11.94
N ILE A 23 -13.50 4.06 11.57
CA ILE A 23 -13.85 3.35 10.33
C ILE A 23 -13.51 4.22 9.11
N GLU A 24 -13.79 5.51 9.18
CA GLU A 24 -13.49 6.51 8.16
C GLU A 24 -11.98 6.56 7.88
N ALA A 25 -11.17 6.61 8.94
CA ALA A 25 -9.72 6.59 8.83
C ALA A 25 -9.21 5.29 8.20
N ARG A 26 -9.78 4.14 8.59
CA ARG A 26 -9.46 2.84 7.97
C ARG A 26 -9.77 2.82 6.47
N ILE A 27 -10.96 3.30 6.09
CA ILE A 27 -11.39 3.36 4.69
C ILE A 27 -10.47 4.30 3.89
N ALA A 28 -10.18 5.49 4.41
CA ALA A 28 -9.30 6.46 3.75
C ALA A 28 -7.89 5.90 3.53
N HIS A 29 -7.29 5.28 4.55
CA HIS A 29 -5.97 4.67 4.43
C HIS A 29 -5.96 3.46 3.49
N ALA A 30 -7.00 2.62 3.51
CA ALA A 30 -7.15 1.53 2.56
C ALA A 30 -7.31 2.03 1.12
N GLY A 31 -8.05 3.12 0.91
CA GLY A 31 -8.18 3.78 -0.39
C GLY A 31 -6.84 4.28 -0.92
N LEU A 32 -6.06 4.94 -0.08
CA LEU A 32 -4.70 5.38 -0.42
C LEU A 32 -3.79 4.20 -0.79
N ALA A 33 -3.79 3.12 0.01
CA ALA A 33 -3.02 1.92 -0.29
C ALA A 33 -3.38 1.33 -1.67
N ARG A 34 -4.68 1.21 -1.97
CA ARG A 34 -5.15 0.74 -3.29
C ARG A 34 -4.69 1.65 -4.43
N GLY A 35 -4.71 2.96 -4.23
CA GLY A 35 -4.24 3.94 -5.22
C GLY A 35 -2.74 3.81 -5.52
N TYR A 36 -1.91 3.61 -4.49
CA TYR A 36 -0.48 3.35 -4.70
C TYR A 36 -0.23 1.99 -5.35
N ALA A 37 -0.97 0.95 -4.95
CA ALA A 37 -0.92 -0.37 -5.58
C ALA A 37 -1.25 -0.33 -7.07
N ALA A 38 -2.22 0.50 -7.47
CA ALA A 38 -2.58 0.69 -8.88
C ALA A 38 -1.42 1.30 -9.67
N LYS A 39 -0.81 2.37 -9.14
CA LYS A 39 0.37 2.99 -9.75
C LYS A 39 1.57 2.05 -9.84
N LEU A 40 1.73 1.15 -8.87
CA LEU A 40 2.77 0.10 -8.92
C LEU A 40 2.47 -0.93 -10.03
N ARG A 41 1.21 -1.32 -10.22
CA ARG A 41 0.81 -2.23 -11.32
C ARG A 41 0.98 -1.60 -12.71
N GLU A 42 0.85 -0.28 -12.80
CA GLU A 42 1.12 0.47 -14.04
C GLU A 42 2.62 0.64 -14.31
N SER A 43 3.47 0.34 -13.32
CA SER A 43 4.93 0.40 -13.47
C SER A 43 5.49 -0.94 -13.95
N THR A 44 6.79 -0.95 -14.30
CA THR A 44 7.52 -2.19 -14.60
C THR A 44 7.78 -3.07 -13.38
N TYR A 45 7.42 -2.61 -12.17
CA TYR A 45 7.61 -3.35 -10.94
C TYR A 45 6.59 -4.49 -10.81
N PRO A 46 7.02 -5.73 -10.55
CA PRO A 46 6.10 -6.85 -10.36
C PRO A 46 5.35 -6.69 -9.03
N HIS A 47 4.12 -6.17 -9.10
CA HIS A 47 3.28 -5.93 -7.92
C HIS A 47 2.00 -6.76 -7.96
N ALA A 48 1.92 -7.78 -7.10
CA ALA A 48 0.68 -8.52 -6.88
C ALA A 48 -0.14 -7.85 -5.77
N SER A 49 -1.25 -7.23 -6.13
CA SER A 49 -2.23 -6.71 -5.17
C SER A 49 -2.84 -7.85 -4.36
N GLY A 50 -2.24 -8.16 -3.22
CA GLY A 50 -2.77 -9.19 -2.32
C GLY A 50 -1.78 -9.77 -1.31
N GLN A 51 -0.47 -9.59 -1.51
CA GLN A 51 0.53 -10.08 -0.56
C GLN A 51 1.59 -9.01 -0.34
N MET A 52 1.66 -8.50 0.89
CA MET A 52 2.94 -8.02 1.39
C MET A 52 3.94 -9.17 1.16
N PRO A 53 5.05 -8.97 0.44
CA PRO A 53 6.13 -9.95 0.48
C PRO A 53 6.52 -10.07 1.95
N LYS A 54 6.35 -11.26 2.52
CA LYS A 54 6.87 -11.53 3.86
C LYS A 54 8.37 -11.21 3.81
N PRO A 55 8.91 -10.46 4.79
CA PRO A 55 10.35 -10.31 4.88
C PRO A 55 10.93 -11.72 4.87
N ARG A 56 11.84 -11.99 3.92
CA ARG A 56 12.67 -13.19 4.00
C ARG A 56 13.56 -12.98 5.23
N VAL A 57 13.20 -13.69 6.30
CA VAL A 57 14.07 -13.93 7.44
C VAL A 57 15.28 -14.75 7.02
#